data_AF-A0A4R5L7Q0-F1
#
_entry.id   AF-A0A4R5L7Q0-F1
#
_cell.length_a   1.000
_cell.length_b   1.000
_cell.length_c   1.000
_cell.angle_alpha   90.00
_cell.angle_beta   90.00
_cell.angle_gamma   90.00
#
_symmetry.space_group_name_H-M   'P 1'
#
loop_
_entity.id
_entity.type
_entity.pdbx_description
1 polymer ?
#
loop_
_entity_poly.entity_id
_entity_poly.type
_entity_poly.pdbx_seq_one_letter_code
_entity_poly.pdbx_strand_id
1 'polypeptide(L)' 'MARNDDTKTIVQELASSTNQPEQLVSQMYAEALADFRLDAKIMDYVPLLAARRVRESFKRASAQSIR' A
#
# COMPACT_ATOMS: atom_id res chain seq x y z
N MET A 1 17.43 -7.60 -4.46
CA MET A 1 16.96 -6.54 -5.38
C MET A 1 15.51 -6.30 -5.07
N ALA A 2 15.12 -5.09 -4.64
CA ALA A 2 13.71 -4.75 -4.49
C ALA A 2 13.08 -4.87 -5.88
N ARG A 3 12.17 -5.82 -6.05
CA ARG A 3 11.45 -5.99 -7.30
C ARG A 3 10.61 -4.72 -7.44
N ASN A 4 10.91 -3.88 -8.43
CA ASN A 4 10.02 -2.81 -8.87
C ASN A 4 8.82 -3.52 -9.54
N ASP A 5 7.99 -4.13 -8.72
CA ASP A 5 6.80 -4.85 -9.17
C ASP A 5 5.85 -3.85 -9.82
N ASP A 6 5.21 -4.28 -10.92
CA ASP A 6 4.20 -3.47 -11.59
C ASP A 6 3.14 -3.06 -10.56
N THR A 7 2.72 -1.78 -10.61
CA THR A 7 1.72 -1.22 -9.69
C THR A 7 0.46 -2.08 -9.64
N LYS A 8 0.08 -2.67 -10.78
CA LYS A 8 -1.04 -3.60 -10.88
C LYS A 8 -0.84 -4.86 -10.03
N THR A 9 0.34 -5.47 -10.08
CA THR A 9 0.68 -6.65 -9.26
C THR A 9 0.63 -6.34 -7.78
N ILE A 10 1.20 -5.20 -7.36
CA ILE A 10 1.19 -4.78 -5.95
C ILE A 10 -0.25 -4.58 -5.45
N VAL A 11 -1.10 -3.90 -6.23
CA VAL A 11 -2.52 -3.69 -5.87
C VAL A 11 -3.27 -5.01 -5.75
N GLN A 12 -3.07 -5.94 -6.68
CA GLN A 12 -3.73 -7.24 -6.65
C GLN A 12 -3.31 -8.08 -5.42
N GLU A 13 -2.01 -8.09 -5.11
CA GLU A 13 -1.48 -8.77 -3.91
C GLU A 13 -1.99 -8.13 -2.62
N LEU A 14 -2.08 -6.80 -2.57
CA LEU A 14 -2.61 -6.07 -1.43
C LEU A 14 -4.10 -6.35 -1.23
N ALA A 15 -4.90 -6.30 -2.28
CA ALA A 15 -6.33 -6.61 -2.23
C ALA A 15 -6.58 -8.03 -1.71
N SER A 16 -5.82 -9.00 -2.24
CA SER A 16 -5.90 -10.40 -1.83
C SER A 16 -5.49 -10.59 -0.36
N SER A 17 -4.38 -9.99 0.07
CA SER A 17 -3.85 -10.16 1.43
C SER A 17 -4.63 -9.40 2.51
N THR A 18 -5.34 -8.33 2.15
CA THR A 18 -6.15 -7.53 3.08
C THR A 18 -7.64 -7.87 3.04
N ASN A 19 -8.06 -8.72 2.11
CA ASN A 19 -9.46 -9.03 1.81
C ASN A 19 -10.29 -7.75 1.58
N GLN A 20 -9.74 -6.84 0.77
CA GLN A 20 -10.37 -5.55 0.42
C GLN A 20 -10.54 -5.42 -1.10
N PRO A 21 -11.51 -4.61 -1.57
CA PRO A 21 -11.68 -4.37 -3.00
C PRO A 21 -10.45 -3.73 -3.64
N GLU A 22 -10.06 -4.20 -4.83
CA GLU A 22 -8.92 -3.65 -5.59
C GLU A 22 -9.05 -2.13 -5.83
N GLN A 23 -10.27 -1.65 -6.08
CA GLN A 23 -10.54 -0.22 -6.28
C GLN A 23 -10.10 0.62 -5.07
N LEU A 24 -10.44 0.16 -3.86
CA LEU A 24 -10.11 0.84 -2.60
C LEU A 24 -8.61 0.79 -2.34
N VAL A 25 -8.01 -0.38 -2.52
CA VAL A 25 -6.56 -0.58 -2.36
C VAL A 25 -5.77 0.28 -3.33
N SER A 26 -6.21 0.36 -4.59
CA SER A 26 -5.59 1.19 -5.63
C SER A 26 -5.59 2.67 -5.25
N GLN A 27 -6.72 3.19 -4.75
CA GLN A 27 -6.82 4.57 -4.29
C GLN A 27 -5.86 4.85 -3.13
N MET A 28 -5.89 4.01 -2.09
CA MET A 28 -5.02 4.19 -0.92
C MET A 28 -3.53 4.05 -1.25
N TYR A 29 -3.20 3.15 -2.18
CA TYR A 29 -1.84 2.96 -2.65
C TYR A 29 -1.34 4.16 -3.45
N ALA A 30 -2.17 4.71 -4.35
CA ALA A 30 -1.85 5.91 -5.12
C ALA A 30 -1.63 7.14 -4.22
N GLU A 31 -2.47 7.31 -3.20
CA GLU A 31 -2.29 8.35 -2.18
C GLU A 31 -0.97 8.16 -1.41
N ALA A 32 -0.70 6.95 -0.93
CA ALA A 32 0.53 6.67 -0.21
C ALA A 32 1.79 6.88 -1.08
N LEU A 33 1.74 6.53 -2.36
CA LEU A 33 2.81 6.83 -3.32
C LEU A 33 3.03 8.33 -3.48
N ALA A 34 1.96 9.11 -3.63
CA ALA A 34 2.06 10.56 -3.77
C ALA A 34 2.71 11.18 -2.53
N ASP A 35 2.26 10.79 -1.33
CA ASP A 35 2.81 11.27 -0.07
C ASP A 35 4.30 10.94 0.07
N PHE A 36 4.70 9.69 -0.18
CA PHE A 36 6.10 9.30 -0.05
C PHE A 36 7.00 9.95 -1.09
N ARG A 37 6.49 10.26 -2.29
CA ARG A 37 7.27 10.92 -3.36
C ARG A 37 7.63 12.37 -3.04
N LEU A 38 6.87 13.06 -2.17
CA LEU A 38 7.14 14.46 -1.84
C LEU A 38 8.51 14.65 -1.18
N ASP A 39 8.86 13.77 -0.23
CA ASP A 39 10.07 13.92 0.59
C ASP A 39 11.11 12.82 0.38
N ALA A 40 10.83 11.84 -0.49
CA ALA A 40 11.75 10.72 -0.71
C ALA A 40 13.06 11.18 -1.35
N LYS A 41 14.18 10.81 -0.71
CA LYS A 41 15.52 10.94 -1.32
C LYS A 41 15.89 9.76 -2.20
N ILE A 42 15.29 8.60 -1.96
CA ILE A 42 15.53 7.35 -2.70
C ILE A 42 14.18 6.80 -3.15
N MET A 43 13.94 6.81 -4.46
CA MET A 43 12.65 6.43 -5.05
C MET A 43 12.41 4.91 -5.05
N ASP A 44 13.46 4.11 -5.07
CA ASP A 44 13.38 2.65 -5.19
C ASP A 44 12.59 1.98 -4.06
N TYR A 45 12.50 2.62 -2.90
CA TYR A 45 11.77 2.09 -1.74
C TYR A 45 10.35 2.61 -1.61
N VAL A 46 9.96 3.61 -2.41
CA VAL A 46 8.64 4.23 -2.31
C VAL A 46 7.49 3.23 -2.54
N PRO A 47 7.54 2.33 -3.54
CA PRO A 47 6.51 1.30 -3.72
C PRO A 47 6.36 0.39 -2.51
N LEU A 48 7.48 -0.03 -1.92
CA LEU A 48 7.50 -0.91 -0.75
C LEU A 48 6.89 -0.23 0.49
N LEU A 49 7.26 1.03 0.73
CA LEU A 49 6.75 1.81 1.86
C LEU A 49 5.26 2.12 1.71
N ALA A 50 4.82 2.47 0.49
CA ALA A 50 3.41 2.67 0.18
C ALA A 50 2.59 1.40 0.43
N ALA A 51 3.05 0.25 -0.07
CA ALA A 51 2.37 -1.04 0.14
C ALA A 51 2.28 -1.40 1.63
N ARG A 52 3.36 -1.15 2.40
CA ARG A 52 3.37 -1.36 3.84
C ARG A 52 2.33 -0.49 4.55
N ARG A 53 2.25 0.82 4.23
CA ARG A 53 1.28 1.74 4.83
C ARG A 53 -0.15 1.25 4.62
N VAL A 54 -0.49 0.81 3.41
CA VAL A 54 -1.83 0.29 3.08
C VAL A 54 -2.19 -0.94 3.93
N ARG A 55 -1.28 -1.92 4.06
CA ARG A 55 -1.51 -3.11 4.92
C ARG A 55 -1.74 -2.73 6.37
N GLU A 56 -0.94 -1.80 6.89
CA GLU A 56 -1.05 -1.35 8.28
C GLU A 56 -2.36 -0.60 8.54
N SER A 57 -2.86 0.19 7.58
CA SER A 57 -4.15 0.88 7.69
C SER A 57 -5.30 -0.11 7.91
N PHE A 58 -5.38 -1.18 7.11
CA PHE A 58 -6.42 -2.19 7.28
C PHE A 58 -6.26 -3.01 8.56
N LYS A 59 -5.02 -3.33 8.96
CA LYS A 59 -4.75 -4.03 10.22
C LYS A 59 -5.19 -3.19 11.44
N ARG A 60 -5.01 -1.87 11.39
CA ARG A 60 -5.47 -0.97 12.45
C ARG A 60 -6.99 -0.85 12.48
N ALA A 61 -7.63 -0.71 11.32
CA ALA A 61 -9.08 -0.65 11.21
C ALA A 61 -9.75 -1.93 11.73
N SER A 62 -9.22 -3.11 11.40
CA SER A 62 -9.74 -4.37 11.92
C SER A 62 -9.54 -4.52 13.43
N ALA A 63 -8.39 -4.12 13.96
CA ALA A 63 -8.11 -4.15 15.39
C ALA A 63 -8.99 -3.17 16.19
N GLN A 64 -9.40 -2.05 15.59
CA GLN A 64 -10.27 -1.06 16.23
C GLN A 64 -11.74 -1.49 16.26
N SER A 65 -12.18 -2.34 15.32
CA SER A 65 -13.54 -2.92 15.30
C SER A 65 -13.77 -3.95 16.42
N ILE A 66 -12.71 -4.48 17.03
CA ILE A 66 -12.77 -5.52 18.08
C ILE A 66 -12.77 -4.91 19.50
N ARG A 67 -12.56 -3.59 19.64
CA ARG A 67 -12.59 -2.89 20.94
C ARG A 67 -13.92 -2.18 21.16
#